data_AF-A0A7V3H5W2-F1
#
_entry.id   AF-A0A7V3H5W2-F1
#
_cell.length_a   1.000
_cell.length_b   1.000
_cell.length_c   1.000
_cell.angle_alpha   90.00
_cell.angle_beta   90.00
_cell.angle_gamma   90.00
#
_symmetry.space_group_name_H-M   'P 1'
#
loop_
_entity.id
_entity.type
_entity.pdbx_description
1 polymer ?
#
loop_
_entity_poly.entity_id
_entity_poly.type
_entity_poly.pdbx_seq_one_letter_code
_entity_poly.pdbx_strand_id
1 'polypeptide(L)'
;WVQDLVARRLMREGGKVFAMTSSGGTRVFPTYGAVSAAKAALESHIRQLALELAPLGITANAIRAGVTDTPALRKIPGHEKMIEVGRERNPYRRLTTPADVASAITVLCQAGTHWMTGNTIGVDGGEDVVA
;
A
#
# COMPACT_ATOMS: atom_id res chain seq x y z
N TRP A 1 -13.55 9.85 2.01
CA TRP A 1 -13.63 9.18 0.70
C TRP A 1 -14.34 7.84 0.79
N VAL A 2 -13.80 6.81 1.48
CA VAL A 2 -14.49 5.50 1.58
C VAL A 2 -15.83 5.63 2.30
N GLN A 3 -15.86 6.34 3.43
CA GLN A 3 -17.10 6.59 4.18
C GLN A 3 -18.17 7.26 3.31
N ASP A 4 -17.79 8.17 2.41
CA ASP A 4 -18.74 8.82 1.49
C ASP A 4 -19.35 7.83 0.50
N LEU A 5 -18.54 6.89 -0.04
CA LEU A 5 -19.02 5.83 -0.91
C LEU A 5 -19.98 4.89 -0.17
N VAL A 6 -19.66 4.56 1.07
CA VAL A 6 -20.51 3.73 1.94
C VAL A 6 -21.83 4.43 2.26
N ALA A 7 -21.78 5.69 2.69
CA ALA A 7 -22.96 6.50 2.99
C ALA A 7 -23.89 6.66 1.78
N ARG A 8 -23.33 6.76 0.58
CA ARG A 8 -24.06 6.83 -0.69
C ARG A 8 -24.50 5.46 -1.23
N ARG A 9 -24.30 4.37 -0.48
CA ARG A 9 -24.62 2.98 -0.88
C ARG A 9 -23.95 2.55 -2.19
N LEU A 10 -22.74 3.05 -2.46
CA LEU A 10 -21.92 2.67 -3.62
C LEU A 10 -20.96 1.51 -3.31
N MET A 11 -21.00 1.00 -2.08
CA MET A 11 -20.23 -0.15 -1.60
C MET A 11 -21.21 -1.22 -1.15
N ARG A 12 -20.96 -2.46 -1.56
CA ARG A 12 -21.74 -3.64 -1.14
C ARG A 12 -20.99 -4.46 -0.09
N GLU A 13 -21.70 -5.35 0.58
CA GLU A 13 -21.11 -6.40 1.42
C GLU A 13 -20.06 -7.18 0.62
N GLY A 14 -18.93 -7.49 1.27
CA GLY A 14 -17.76 -8.09 0.62
C GLY A 14 -16.86 -7.08 -0.12
N GLY A 15 -17.15 -5.78 -0.03
CA GLY A 15 -16.32 -4.73 -0.61
C GLY A 15 -14.88 -4.75 -0.08
N LYS A 16 -13.93 -4.37 -0.94
CA LYS A 16 -12.49 -4.39 -0.65
C LYS A 16 -11.90 -3.02 -0.90
N VAL A 17 -11.29 -2.44 0.12
CA VAL A 17 -10.59 -1.15 0.05
C VAL A 17 -9.11 -1.40 0.16
N PHE A 18 -8.36 -0.87 -0.81
CA PHE A 18 -6.90 -0.88 -0.81
C PHE A 18 -6.36 0.54 -0.89
N ALA A 19 -5.47 0.88 0.03
CA ALA A 19 -4.67 2.10 -0.03
C ALA A 19 -3.23 1.77 -0.42
N MET A 20 -2.56 2.69 -1.12
CA MET A 20 -1.14 2.52 -1.46
C MET A 20 -0.24 3.22 -0.44
N THR A 21 0.58 2.44 0.28
CA THR A 21 1.62 2.93 1.17
C THR A 21 3.02 2.57 0.64
N SER A 22 4.06 2.85 1.42
CA SER A 22 5.47 2.61 1.11
C SER A 22 6.24 2.34 2.39
N SER A 23 7.45 1.77 2.29
CA SER A 23 8.39 1.67 3.41
C SER A 23 8.65 3.00 4.13
N GLY A 24 8.47 4.13 3.44
CA GLY A 24 8.62 5.47 4.03
C GLY A 24 7.65 5.80 5.16
N GLY A 25 6.59 5.00 5.37
CA GLY A 25 5.69 5.15 6.52
C GLY A 25 6.31 4.70 7.85
N THR A 26 7.32 3.83 7.80
CA THR A 26 8.00 3.25 8.99
C THR A 26 9.51 3.41 8.97
N ARG A 27 10.09 3.77 7.82
CA ARG A 27 11.53 4.02 7.63
C ARG A 27 11.78 5.45 7.14
N VAL A 28 12.98 5.94 7.39
CA VAL A 28 13.40 7.29 7.01
C VAL A 28 14.16 7.26 5.70
N PHE A 29 13.75 8.11 4.76
CA PHE A 29 14.45 8.37 3.52
C PHE A 29 14.74 9.87 3.38
N PRO A 30 15.92 10.26 2.84
CA PRO A 30 16.15 11.64 2.44
C PRO A 30 15.00 12.14 1.55
N THR A 31 14.63 13.41 1.73
CA THR A 31 13.63 14.14 0.93
C THR A 31 12.20 13.55 0.90
N TYR A 32 11.89 12.53 1.73
CA TYR A 32 10.58 11.86 1.75
C TYR A 32 9.67 12.28 2.91
N GLY A 33 10.11 13.17 3.81
CA GLY A 33 9.45 13.43 5.10
C GLY A 33 7.95 13.76 5.06
N ALA A 34 7.53 14.66 4.17
CA ALA A 34 6.10 14.99 4.01
C ALA A 34 5.28 13.77 3.52
N VAL A 35 5.87 12.97 2.64
CA VAL A 35 5.25 11.74 2.13
C VAL A 35 5.23 10.67 3.23
N SER A 36 6.30 10.52 4.02
CA SER A 36 6.37 9.64 5.19
C SER A 36 5.23 9.91 6.17
N ALA A 37 5.03 11.18 6.55
CA ALA A 37 3.95 11.56 7.45
C ALA A 37 2.57 11.21 6.86
N ALA A 38 2.35 11.50 5.58
CA ALA A 38 1.11 11.16 4.89
C ALA A 38 0.87 9.64 4.82
N LYS A 39 1.90 8.83 4.59
CA LYS A 39 1.80 7.36 4.56
C LYS A 39 1.54 6.76 5.94
N ALA A 40 2.21 7.24 6.97
CA ALA A 40 1.94 6.83 8.35
C ALA A 40 0.50 7.17 8.77
N ALA A 41 0.02 8.37 8.44
CA ALA A 41 -1.37 8.77 8.69
C ALA A 41 -2.36 7.89 7.91
N LEU A 42 -2.07 7.56 6.64
CA LEU A 42 -2.89 6.68 5.81
C LEU A 42 -3.00 5.27 6.39
N GLU A 43 -1.90 4.69 6.88
CA GLU A 43 -1.93 3.38 7.53
C GLU A 43 -2.74 3.40 8.83
N SER A 44 -2.66 4.49 9.61
CA SER A 44 -3.54 4.69 10.76
C SER A 44 -5.01 4.80 10.37
N HIS A 45 -5.31 5.56 9.31
CA HIS A 45 -6.66 5.71 8.80
C HIS A 45 -7.24 4.38 8.29
N ILE A 46 -6.43 3.52 7.68
CA ILE A 46 -6.87 2.18 7.26
C ILE A 46 -7.28 1.31 8.44
N ARG A 47 -6.58 1.37 9.58
CA ARG A 47 -7.00 0.67 10.81
C ARG A 47 -8.35 1.19 11.33
N GLN A 48 -8.57 2.49 11.27
CA GLN A 48 -9.85 3.09 11.64
C GLN A 48 -10.99 2.64 10.71
N LEU A 49 -10.76 2.67 9.39
CA LEU A 49 -11.74 2.19 8.41
C LEU A 49 -12.03 0.69 8.57
N ALA A 50 -11.03 -0.11 8.92
CA ALA A 50 -11.23 -1.54 9.18
C ALA A 50 -12.22 -1.79 10.32
N LEU A 51 -12.11 -1.02 11.41
CA LEU A 51 -13.06 -1.07 12.54
C LEU A 51 -14.47 -0.67 12.09
N GLU A 52 -14.58 0.49 11.44
CA GLU A 52 -15.88 1.09 11.08
C GLU A 52 -16.65 0.29 10.03
N LEU A 53 -15.94 -0.37 9.12
CA LEU A 53 -16.54 -1.05 7.96
C LEU A 53 -16.73 -2.57 8.16
N ALA A 54 -16.15 -3.15 9.20
CA ALA A 54 -16.32 -4.56 9.54
C ALA A 54 -17.80 -4.98 9.72
N PRO A 55 -18.67 -4.21 10.40
CA PRO A 55 -20.10 -4.56 10.51
C PRO A 55 -20.85 -4.61 9.17
N LEU A 56 -20.27 -4.04 8.11
CA LEU A 56 -20.82 -4.04 6.75
C LEU A 56 -20.20 -5.14 5.86
N GLY A 57 -19.34 -5.99 6.43
CA GLY A 57 -18.62 -7.01 5.68
C GLY A 57 -17.60 -6.45 4.68
N ILE A 58 -17.12 -5.23 4.89
CA ILE A 58 -16.16 -4.55 4.01
C ILE A 58 -14.77 -4.55 4.68
N THR A 59 -13.73 -4.88 3.91
CA THR A 59 -12.36 -4.85 4.42
C THR A 59 -11.58 -3.63 3.92
N ALA A 60 -10.64 -3.16 4.73
CA ALA A 60 -9.71 -2.08 4.36
C ALA A 60 -8.28 -2.48 4.69
N ASN A 61 -7.38 -2.44 3.71
CA ASN A 61 -5.96 -2.74 3.90
C ASN A 61 -5.08 -1.74 3.14
N ALA A 62 -3.84 -1.58 3.59
CA ALA A 62 -2.81 -0.86 2.86
C ALA A 62 -1.89 -1.86 2.15
N ILE A 63 -1.48 -1.54 0.93
CA ILE A 63 -0.49 -2.28 0.16
C ILE A 63 0.81 -1.50 0.20
N ARG A 64 1.85 -2.10 0.79
CA ARG A 64 3.20 -1.56 0.78
C ARG A 64 3.95 -2.14 -0.42
N ALA A 65 3.94 -1.40 -1.52
CA ALA A 65 4.72 -1.76 -2.69
C ALA A 65 6.21 -1.43 -2.48
N GLY A 66 7.08 -2.22 -3.11
CA GLY A 66 8.50 -1.88 -3.24
C GLY A 66 8.70 -0.72 -4.21
N VAL A 67 9.95 -0.26 -4.36
CA VAL A 67 10.26 0.84 -5.29
C VAL A 67 9.81 0.45 -6.70
N THR A 68 8.93 1.28 -7.27
CA THR A 68 8.32 1.08 -8.58
C THR A 68 8.55 2.34 -9.40
N ASP A 69 9.18 2.20 -10.56
CA ASP A 69 9.41 3.34 -11.47
C ASP A 69 8.07 3.82 -12.07
N THR A 70 7.58 4.94 -11.55
CA THR A 70 6.30 5.54 -11.92
C THR A 70 6.46 7.05 -12.12
N PRO A 71 5.51 7.72 -12.82
CA PRO A 71 5.52 9.17 -12.93
C PRO A 71 5.54 9.89 -11.58
N ALA A 72 4.90 9.33 -10.55
CA ALA A 72 4.91 9.88 -9.20
C ALA A 72 6.28 9.75 -8.52
N LEU A 73 6.94 8.59 -8.68
CA LEU A 73 8.29 8.37 -8.15
C LEU A 73 9.27 9.41 -8.72
N ARG A 74 9.22 9.64 -10.03
CA ARG A 74 10.11 10.58 -10.76
C ARG A 74 9.94 12.05 -10.36
N LYS A 75 8.93 12.39 -9.54
CA LYS A 75 8.76 13.72 -8.95
C LYS A 75 9.47 13.89 -7.61
N ILE A 76 9.97 12.81 -7.01
CA ILE A 76 10.69 12.87 -5.74
C ILE A 76 12.14 13.30 -6.02
N PRO A 77 12.66 14.32 -5.32
CA PRO A 77 14.08 14.68 -5.42
C PRO A 77 14.97 13.46 -5.11
N GLY A 78 15.96 13.19 -5.97
CA GLY A 78 16.86 12.03 -5.82
C GLY A 78 16.25 10.68 -6.18
N HIS A 79 15.16 10.65 -6.96
CA HIS A 79 14.48 9.41 -7.38
C HIS A 79 15.41 8.42 -8.11
N GLU A 80 16.41 8.88 -8.86
CA GLU A 80 17.36 8.00 -9.56
C GLU A 80 18.12 7.13 -8.56
N LYS A 81 18.54 7.72 -7.42
CA LYS A 81 19.20 6.97 -6.36
C LYS A 81 18.24 6.02 -5.66
N MET A 82 16.97 6.41 -5.49
CA MET A 82 15.94 5.54 -4.94
C MET A 82 15.69 4.32 -5.83
N ILE A 83 15.69 4.50 -7.16
CA ILE A 83 15.58 3.42 -8.15
C ILE A 83 16.78 2.47 -8.05
N GLU A 84 18.00 3.02 -8.05
CA GLU A 84 19.23 2.23 -7.96
C GLU A 84 19.25 1.41 -6.66
N VAL A 85 19.05 2.07 -5.51
CA VAL A 85 19.04 1.42 -4.20
C VAL A 85 17.91 0.41 -4.06
N GLY A 86 16.71 0.73 -4.56
CA GLY A 86 15.58 -0.19 -4.55
C GLY A 86 15.88 -1.47 -5.32
N ARG A 87 16.49 -1.35 -6.52
CA ARG A 87 16.91 -2.51 -7.33
C ARG A 87 18.00 -3.33 -6.63
N GLU A 88 18.95 -2.67 -5.98
CA GLU A 88 20.04 -3.36 -5.27
C GLU A 88 19.55 -4.08 -4.01
N ARG A 89 18.67 -3.45 -3.24
CA ARG A 89 18.14 -3.98 -1.97
C ARG A 89 17.11 -5.07 -2.18
N ASN A 90 16.32 -5.01 -3.25
CA ASN A 90 15.33 -6.03 -3.51
C ASN A 90 16.03 -7.41 -3.66
N PRO A 91 15.63 -8.44 -2.90
CA PRO A 91 16.20 -9.78 -2.99
C PRO A 91 16.21 -10.37 -4.41
N TYR A 92 15.25 -9.99 -5.25
CA TYR A 92 15.16 -10.41 -6.65
C TYR A 92 16.06 -9.59 -7.60
N ARG A 93 16.82 -8.62 -7.09
CA ARG A 93 17.71 -7.70 -7.85
C ARG A 93 17.02 -6.94 -8.98
N ARG A 94 15.72 -6.68 -8.81
CA ARG A 94 14.86 -5.91 -9.72
C ARG A 94 13.91 -5.00 -8.92
N LEU A 95 13.37 -3.99 -9.59
CA LEU A 95 12.28 -3.19 -9.03
C LEU A 95 10.97 -3.99 -8.96
N THR A 96 10.09 -3.58 -8.05
CA THR A 96 8.68 -3.94 -8.12
C THR A 96 8.05 -3.30 -9.36
N THR A 97 7.15 -4.03 -10.02
CA THR A 97 6.38 -3.54 -11.16
C THR A 97 4.91 -3.37 -10.80
N PRO A 98 4.14 -2.54 -11.51
CA PRO A 98 2.68 -2.46 -11.31
C PRO A 98 1.99 -3.82 -11.49
N ALA A 99 2.51 -4.69 -12.36
CA ALA A 99 1.95 -6.03 -12.57
C ALA A 99 2.12 -6.95 -11.35
N ASP A 100 3.23 -6.84 -10.61
CA ASP A 100 3.44 -7.56 -9.35
C ASP A 100 2.37 -7.18 -8.32
N VAL A 101 2.13 -5.87 -8.17
CA VAL A 101 1.13 -5.32 -7.24
C VAL A 101 -0.29 -5.70 -7.66
N ALA A 102 -0.62 -5.58 -8.95
CA ALA A 102 -1.93 -5.92 -9.48
C ALA A 102 -2.28 -7.41 -9.30
N SER A 103 -1.29 -8.30 -9.47
CA SER A 103 -1.46 -9.74 -9.27
C SER A 103 -1.83 -10.05 -7.81
N ALA A 104 -1.15 -9.42 -6.85
CA ALA A 104 -1.46 -9.57 -5.43
C ALA A 104 -2.87 -9.03 -5.09
N ILE A 105 -3.23 -7.84 -5.56
CA ILE A 105 -4.56 -7.25 -5.33
C ILE A 105 -5.66 -8.15 -5.92
N THR A 106 -5.45 -8.75 -7.09
CA THR A 106 -6.41 -9.65 -7.72
C THR A 106 -6.74 -10.87 -6.83
N VAL A 107 -5.72 -11.43 -6.17
CA VAL A 107 -5.90 -12.51 -5.18
C VAL A 107 -6.59 -11.99 -3.92
N LEU A 108 -6.22 -10.80 -3.44
CA LEU A 108 -6.85 -10.15 -2.27
C LEU A 108 -8.31 -9.73 -2.51
N CYS A 109 -8.78 -9.70 -3.75
CA CYS A 109 -10.18 -9.48 -4.09
C CYS A 109 -11.05 -10.75 -4.01
N GLN A 110 -10.46 -11.94 -3.87
CA GLN A 110 -11.21 -13.20 -3.81
C GLN A 110 -12.01 -13.33 -2.49
N ALA A 111 -13.11 -14.09 -2.51
CA ALA A 111 -14.03 -14.24 -1.37
C ALA A 111 -13.37 -14.78 -0.07
N GLY A 112 -12.32 -15.60 -0.20
CA GLY A 112 -11.60 -16.20 0.93
C GLY A 112 -10.79 -15.21 1.79
N THR A 113 -10.70 -13.94 1.41
CA THR A 113 -9.82 -12.95 2.07
C THR A 113 -10.58 -11.96 2.96
N HIS A 114 -11.87 -12.21 3.25
CA HIS A 114 -12.71 -11.29 4.03
C HIS A 114 -12.26 -11.10 5.48
N TRP A 115 -11.45 -12.03 6.02
CA TRP A 115 -10.86 -11.89 7.36
C TRP A 115 -9.59 -11.02 7.39
N MET A 116 -9.08 -10.62 6.23
CA MET A 116 -7.91 -9.74 6.13
C MET A 116 -8.38 -8.28 6.08
N THR A 117 -8.35 -7.59 7.21
CA THR A 117 -8.67 -6.15 7.33
C THR A 117 -7.76 -5.47 8.34
N GLY A 118 -7.48 -4.17 8.15
CA GLY A 118 -6.61 -3.36 9.00
C GLY A 118 -5.11 -3.58 8.79
N ASN A 119 -4.70 -4.34 7.77
CA ASN A 119 -3.31 -4.73 7.56
C ASN A 119 -2.53 -3.73 6.71
N THR A 120 -1.21 -3.71 6.90
CA THR A 120 -0.23 -3.26 5.90
C THR A 120 0.41 -4.49 5.27
N ILE A 121 0.04 -4.78 4.02
CA ILE A 121 0.45 -5.99 3.30
C ILE A 121 1.64 -5.65 2.39
N GLY A 122 2.78 -6.29 2.61
CA GLY A 122 3.96 -6.15 1.76
C GLY A 122 3.79 -6.80 0.40
N VAL A 123 4.02 -6.02 -0.67
CA VAL A 123 4.12 -6.48 -2.06
C VAL A 123 5.35 -5.83 -2.68
N ASP A 124 6.50 -6.13 -2.06
CA ASP A 124 7.78 -5.45 -2.28
C ASP A 124 8.91 -6.43 -2.63
N GLY A 125 8.59 -7.71 -2.87
CA GLY A 125 9.59 -8.75 -3.14
C GLY A 125 10.56 -8.97 -1.98
N GLY A 126 10.21 -8.56 -0.76
CA GLY A 126 11.07 -8.64 0.43
C GLY A 126 12.00 -7.44 0.62
N GLU A 127 11.87 -6.38 -0.20
CA GLU A 127 12.71 -5.18 -0.12
C GLU A 127 12.70 -4.56 1.29
N ASP A 128 11.54 -4.43 1.94
CA ASP A 128 11.44 -3.74 3.23
C ASP A 128 12.05 -4.52 4.40
N VAL A 129 12.16 -5.85 4.32
CA VAL A 129 12.66 -6.67 5.45
C VAL A 129 14.17 -6.87 5.45
N VAL A 130 14.82 -6.68 4.30
CA VAL A 130 16.29 -6.83 4.16
C VAL A 130 17.03 -5.49 4.15
N ALA A 131 16.29 -4.38 4.10
CA ALA A 131 16.79 -3.00 4.03
C ALA A 131 17.00 -2.35 5.39
#